data_AF-A0A848LRI4-F1
#
_entry.id   AF-A0A848LRI4-F1
#
_cell.length_a   1.000
_cell.length_b   1.000
_cell.length_c   1.000
_cell.angle_alpha   90.00
_cell.angle_beta   90.00
_cell.angle_gamma   90.00
#
_symmetry.space_group_name_H-M   'P 1'
#
loop_
_entity.id
_entity.type
_entity.pdbx_description
1 polymer ?
#
loop_
_entity_poly.entity_id
_entity_poly.type
_entity_poly.pdbx_seq_one_letter_code
_entity_poly.pdbx_strand_id
1 'polypeptide(L)'
;MECGAVSGPVMESRRVPPMTVQVPRRNFEGLFIHALQPTGGFAQSLRDIGYDVEALQESYPLAVWRAALGVARRFVFPGHAPESANRALGHQYVEGFAQTLVGRIFATAAPLLGTERCLTRLPTYLKAGREDMRMLLEPVHAREWHIRVLDPDPLPDFVAGVVEGVLRRTRVTPVVEVLEREPTGYSLRVSWEAEDA
;
A
#
# COMPACT_ATOMS: atom_id res chain seq x y z
N MET A 1 -1.91 -53.45 41.76
CA MET A 1 -2.81 -52.28 41.86
C MET A 1 -1.91 -51.13 42.32
N GLU A 2 -1.49 -50.14 41.54
CA GLU A 2 -1.75 -49.78 40.14
C GLU A 2 -0.72 -48.70 39.70
N CYS A 3 -0.45 -48.66 38.40
CA CYS A 3 0.03 -47.55 37.57
C CYS A 3 1.23 -46.69 38.03
N GLY A 4 2.43 -47.03 37.51
CA GLY A 4 3.52 -46.09 37.30
C GLY A 4 3.44 -45.50 35.89
N ALA A 5 3.23 -44.19 35.79
CA ALA A 5 3.07 -43.48 34.53
C ALA A 5 4.41 -43.37 33.76
N VAL A 6 4.40 -43.80 32.49
CA VAL A 6 5.49 -43.58 31.54
C VAL A 6 5.32 -42.19 30.94
N SER A 7 6.22 -41.26 31.31
CA SER A 7 6.34 -39.96 30.65
C SER A 7 7.02 -40.14 29.29
N GLY A 8 6.23 -40.11 28.21
CA GLY A 8 6.75 -40.00 26.85
C GLY A 8 7.39 -38.62 26.60
N PRO A 9 8.34 -38.49 25.66
CA PRO A 9 8.93 -37.20 25.34
C PRO A 9 7.86 -36.28 24.74
N VAL A 10 7.72 -35.10 25.33
CA VAL A 10 6.96 -33.99 24.76
C VAL A 10 7.63 -33.65 23.42
N MET A 11 6.97 -33.99 22.32
CA MET A 11 7.39 -33.49 21.01
C MET A 11 7.19 -31.98 21.02
N GLU A 12 8.30 -31.27 21.18
CA GLU A 12 8.40 -29.83 20.96
C GLU A 12 7.81 -29.53 19.58
N SER A 13 6.58 -29.00 19.58
CA SER A 13 5.92 -28.49 18.38
C SER A 13 6.87 -27.48 17.77
N ARG A 14 7.54 -27.87 16.68
CA ARG A 14 8.41 -27.03 15.86
C ARG A 14 7.58 -25.82 15.43
N ARG A 15 7.70 -24.71 16.19
CA ARG A 15 7.01 -23.46 15.89
C ARG A 15 7.47 -23.03 14.51
N VAL A 16 6.61 -23.19 13.52
CA VAL A 16 6.79 -22.56 12.21
C VAL A 16 6.92 -21.06 12.50
N PRO A 17 8.02 -20.39 12.09
CA PRO A 17 8.11 -18.95 12.23
C PRO A 17 6.85 -18.33 11.64
N PRO A 18 6.21 -17.35 12.29
CA PRO A 18 5.06 -16.68 11.70
C PRO A 18 5.47 -16.21 10.30
N MET A 19 4.74 -16.65 9.28
CA MET A 19 5.03 -16.31 7.90
C MET A 19 5.02 -14.79 7.79
N THR A 20 6.16 -14.20 7.42
CA THR A 20 6.27 -12.76 7.21
C THR A 20 5.43 -12.38 6.01
N VAL A 21 4.58 -11.37 6.17
CA VAL A 21 3.76 -10.81 5.08
C VAL A 21 4.68 -10.44 3.92
N GLN A 22 4.33 -10.92 2.73
CA GLN A 22 5.08 -10.66 1.50
C GLN A 22 4.39 -9.57 0.68
N VAL A 23 5.19 -8.66 0.12
CA VAL A 23 4.78 -7.60 -0.79
C VAL A 23 5.23 -7.98 -2.20
N PRO A 24 4.30 -8.08 -3.17
CA PRO A 24 4.64 -8.48 -4.54
C PRO A 24 5.58 -7.49 -5.25
N ARG A 25 6.44 -8.03 -6.11
CA ARG A 25 7.38 -7.28 -6.96
C ARG A 25 6.76 -6.05 -7.62
N ARG A 26 5.57 -6.19 -8.22
CA ARG A 26 4.88 -5.12 -8.96
C ARG A 26 4.67 -3.83 -8.15
N ASN A 27 4.57 -3.91 -6.82
CA ASN A 27 4.44 -2.73 -5.97
C ASN A 27 5.76 -1.94 -5.94
N PHE A 28 6.89 -2.66 -5.87
CA PHE A 28 8.22 -2.05 -5.97
C PHE A 28 8.48 -1.53 -7.38
N GLU A 29 8.13 -2.28 -8.43
CA GLU A 29 8.29 -1.81 -9.82
C GLU A 29 7.51 -0.53 -10.08
N GLY A 30 6.25 -0.49 -9.65
CA GLY A 30 5.42 0.72 -9.75
C GLY A 30 6.13 1.93 -9.15
N LEU A 31 6.62 1.83 -7.92
CA LEU A 31 7.24 2.99 -7.28
C LEU A 31 8.66 3.28 -7.78
N PHE A 32 9.55 2.29 -7.77
CA PHE A 32 10.97 2.51 -7.95
C PHE A 32 11.43 2.44 -9.40
N ILE A 33 10.76 1.67 -10.26
CA ILE A 33 11.17 1.56 -11.67
C ILE A 33 10.42 2.59 -12.52
N HIS A 34 9.12 2.74 -12.29
CA HIS A 34 8.26 3.56 -13.14
C HIS A 34 8.08 5.01 -12.67
N ALA A 35 8.15 5.28 -11.36
CA ALA A 35 7.99 6.64 -10.83
C ALA A 35 9.31 7.29 -10.39
N LEU A 36 10.08 6.65 -9.50
CA LEU A 36 11.19 7.30 -8.81
C LEU A 36 12.57 7.11 -9.45
N GLN A 37 12.79 6.01 -10.17
CA GLN A 37 14.02 5.73 -10.92
C GLN A 37 15.32 6.01 -10.13
N PRO A 38 15.54 5.32 -9.00
CA PRO A 38 16.64 5.62 -8.08
C PRO A 38 18.01 5.40 -8.75
N THR A 39 18.93 6.33 -8.54
CA THR A 39 20.33 6.22 -8.98
C THR A 39 21.29 6.62 -7.86
N GLY A 40 22.58 6.33 -8.02
CA GLY A 40 23.64 6.73 -7.07
C GLY A 40 23.34 6.33 -5.63
N GLY A 41 23.42 7.29 -4.71
CA GLY A 41 23.19 7.05 -3.26
C GLY A 41 21.78 6.58 -2.92
N PHE A 42 20.76 6.92 -3.74
CA PHE A 42 19.40 6.43 -3.54
C PHE A 42 19.34 4.92 -3.83
N ALA A 43 19.85 4.50 -5.00
CA ALA A 43 19.92 3.09 -5.35
C ALA A 43 20.74 2.28 -4.33
N GLN A 44 21.85 2.83 -3.84
CA GLN A 44 22.64 2.17 -2.81
C GLN A 44 21.87 1.99 -1.50
N SER A 45 21.17 3.04 -1.04
CA SER A 45 20.37 2.96 0.19
C SER A 45 19.23 1.94 0.11
N LEU A 46 18.70 1.69 -1.10
CA LEU A 46 17.73 0.62 -1.34
C LEU A 46 18.39 -0.76 -1.28
N ARG A 47 19.59 -0.93 -1.85
CA ARG A 47 20.34 -2.19 -1.77
C ARG A 47 20.66 -2.57 -0.33
N ASP A 48 21.05 -1.59 0.48
CA ASP A 48 21.43 -1.78 1.89
C ASP A 48 20.29 -2.34 2.76
N ILE A 49 19.02 -2.14 2.35
CA ILE A 49 17.84 -2.68 3.03
C ILE A 49 17.29 -3.96 2.37
N GLY A 50 17.99 -4.49 1.36
CA GLY A 50 17.61 -5.72 0.66
C GLY A 50 16.72 -5.54 -0.57
N TYR A 51 16.65 -4.33 -1.16
CA TYR A 51 15.96 -4.10 -2.43
C TYR A 51 16.93 -3.61 -3.52
N ASP A 52 17.17 -4.44 -4.54
CA ASP A 52 17.98 -4.07 -5.70
C ASP A 52 17.10 -3.97 -6.95
N VAL A 53 17.12 -2.81 -7.60
CA VAL A 53 16.36 -2.55 -8.84
C VAL A 53 16.91 -3.33 -10.04
N GLU A 54 18.17 -3.78 -9.99
CA GLU A 54 18.80 -4.57 -11.05
C GLU A 54 18.66 -6.09 -10.82
N ALA A 55 18.29 -6.51 -9.61
CA ALA A 55 18.15 -7.92 -9.21
C ALA A 55 16.81 -8.16 -8.49
N LEU A 56 15.73 -8.06 -9.26
CA LEU A 56 14.36 -8.14 -8.73
C LEU A 56 13.97 -9.56 -8.30
N GLN A 57 13.28 -9.65 -7.16
CA GLN A 57 12.64 -10.86 -6.63
C GLN A 57 11.12 -10.78 -6.86
N GLU A 58 10.44 -11.94 -6.88
CA GLU A 58 8.97 -12.01 -7.07
C GLU A 58 8.18 -11.37 -5.93
N SER A 59 8.73 -11.41 -4.72
CA SER A 59 8.16 -10.75 -3.54
C SER A 59 9.25 -10.41 -2.53
N TYR A 60 8.96 -9.44 -1.68
CA TYR A 60 9.84 -9.01 -0.59
C TYR A 60 9.09 -8.99 0.73
N PRO A 61 9.76 -9.18 1.88
CA PRO A 61 9.12 -9.00 3.18
C PRO A 61 8.55 -7.59 3.35
N LEU A 62 7.42 -7.45 4.05
CA LEU A 62 6.81 -6.16 4.37
C LEU A 62 7.80 -5.17 5.00
N ALA A 63 8.70 -5.64 5.87
CA ALA A 63 9.73 -4.80 6.48
C ALA A 63 10.64 -4.12 5.44
N VAL A 64 10.98 -4.82 4.34
CA VAL A 64 11.76 -4.24 3.23
C VAL A 64 10.95 -3.18 2.50
N TRP A 65 9.65 -3.42 2.24
CA TRP A 65 8.76 -2.42 1.66
C TRP A 65 8.69 -1.15 2.54
N ARG A 66 8.55 -1.30 3.86
CA ARG A 66 8.54 -0.18 4.80
C ARG A 66 9.84 0.60 4.79
N ALA A 67 10.96 -0.11 4.86
CA ALA A 67 12.28 0.51 4.79
C ALA A 67 12.46 1.25 3.47
N ALA A 68 12.02 0.68 2.35
CA ALA A 68 12.14 1.27 1.02
C ALA A 68 11.32 2.56 0.89
N LEU A 69 10.08 2.58 1.40
CA LEU A 69 9.30 3.83 1.51
C LEU A 69 10.01 4.87 2.37
N GLY A 70 10.61 4.46 3.49
CA GLY A 70 11.42 5.33 4.33
C GLY A 70 12.63 5.93 3.60
N VAL A 71 13.34 5.13 2.80
CA VAL A 71 14.43 5.60 1.93
C VAL A 71 13.88 6.60 0.91
N ALA A 72 12.81 6.24 0.18
CA ALA A 72 12.21 7.09 -0.84
C ALA A 72 11.84 8.47 -0.28
N ARG A 73 11.25 8.53 0.92
CA ARG A 73 10.93 9.81 1.57
C ARG A 73 12.14 10.70 1.77
N ARG A 74 13.24 10.14 2.27
CA ARG A 74 14.46 10.92 2.55
C ARG A 74 15.10 11.48 1.29
N PHE A 75 15.05 10.73 0.19
CA PHE A 75 15.67 11.14 -1.08
C PHE A 75 14.77 12.05 -1.92
N VAL A 76 13.47 11.77 -1.97
CA VAL A 76 12.54 12.46 -2.88
C VAL A 76 11.87 13.67 -2.22
N PHE A 77 11.64 13.62 -0.92
CA PHE A 77 10.93 14.66 -0.17
C PHE A 77 11.75 15.13 1.05
N PRO A 78 13.00 15.62 0.85
CA PRO A 78 13.81 16.11 1.96
C PRO A 78 13.09 17.29 2.66
N GLY A 79 13.14 17.29 3.98
CA GLY A 79 12.54 18.35 4.82
C GLY A 79 11.00 18.35 4.91
N HIS A 80 10.31 17.45 4.21
CA HIS A 80 8.85 17.34 4.33
C HIS A 80 8.44 16.64 5.63
N ALA A 81 7.30 17.03 6.19
CA ALA A 81 6.67 16.31 7.28
C ALA A 81 6.37 14.85 6.87
N PRO A 82 6.46 13.88 7.80
CA PRO A 82 6.22 12.47 7.51
C PRO A 82 4.92 12.18 6.76
N GLU A 83 3.83 12.83 7.16
CA GLU A 83 2.49 12.69 6.62
C GLU A 83 2.42 13.17 5.17
N SER A 84 2.90 14.38 4.89
CA SER A 84 2.89 14.94 3.53
C SER A 84 3.81 14.16 2.59
N ALA A 85 4.98 13.74 3.07
CA ALA A 85 5.90 12.91 2.30
C ALA A 85 5.31 11.52 1.96
N ASN A 86 4.64 10.88 2.93
CA ASN A 86 3.94 9.61 2.70
C ASN A 86 2.82 9.79 1.67
N ARG A 87 2.04 10.86 1.77
CA ARG A 87 0.94 11.14 0.84
C ARG A 87 1.44 11.39 -0.58
N ALA A 88 2.48 12.19 -0.73
CA ALA A 88 3.11 12.43 -2.03
C ALA A 88 3.71 11.16 -2.63
N LEU A 89 4.31 10.28 -1.81
CA LEU A 89 4.72 8.95 -2.28
C LEU A 89 3.54 8.08 -2.70
N GLY A 90 2.40 8.18 -2.03
CA GLY A 90 1.16 7.52 -2.46
C GLY A 90 0.73 7.94 -3.86
N HIS A 91 0.81 9.25 -4.19
CA HIS A 91 0.57 9.74 -5.56
C HIS A 91 1.56 9.15 -6.55
N GLN A 92 2.87 9.25 -6.27
CA GLN A 92 3.93 8.72 -7.13
C GLN A 92 3.77 7.20 -7.36
N TYR A 93 3.37 6.47 -6.33
CA TYR A 93 3.09 5.04 -6.42
C TYR A 93 2.01 4.75 -7.46
N VAL A 94 0.89 5.49 -7.44
CA VAL A 94 -0.18 5.26 -8.43
C VAL A 94 0.29 5.64 -9.83
N GLU A 95 1.06 6.71 -9.98
CA GLU A 95 1.59 7.12 -11.29
C GLU A 95 2.50 6.06 -11.91
N GLY A 96 3.44 5.53 -11.16
CA GLY A 96 4.29 4.48 -11.67
C GLY A 96 3.59 3.12 -11.76
N PHE A 97 2.69 2.79 -10.83
CA PHE A 97 1.90 1.56 -10.91
C PHE A 97 1.03 1.53 -12.17
N ALA A 98 0.49 2.68 -12.59
CA ALA A 98 -0.28 2.81 -13.83
C ALA A 98 0.53 2.51 -15.10
N GLN A 99 1.87 2.46 -15.02
CA GLN A 99 2.72 2.05 -16.13
C GLN A 99 2.94 0.54 -16.21
N THR A 100 2.60 -0.22 -15.16
CA THR A 100 2.66 -1.70 -15.18
C THR A 100 1.59 -2.28 -16.12
N LEU A 101 1.72 -3.54 -16.55
CA LEU A 101 0.73 -4.17 -17.45
C LEU A 101 -0.69 -4.11 -16.88
N VAL A 102 -0.87 -4.53 -15.63
CA VAL A 102 -2.17 -4.52 -14.95
C VAL A 102 -2.64 -3.09 -14.69
N GLY A 103 -1.73 -2.22 -14.26
CA GLY A 103 -2.05 -0.82 -13.99
C GLY A 103 -2.50 -0.05 -15.23
N ARG A 104 -1.90 -0.30 -16.40
CA ARG A 104 -2.30 0.33 -17.67
C ARG A 104 -3.72 -0.01 -18.07
N ILE A 105 -4.12 -1.27 -17.89
CA ILE A 105 -5.50 -1.72 -18.16
C ILE A 105 -6.48 -0.94 -17.26
N PHE A 106 -6.20 -0.88 -15.96
CA PHE A 106 -7.05 -0.14 -15.02
C PHE A 106 -7.08 1.37 -15.34
N ALA A 107 -5.92 1.99 -15.54
CA ALA A 107 -5.80 3.42 -15.80
C ALA A 107 -6.55 3.84 -17.08
N THR A 108 -6.52 3.01 -18.12
CA THR A 108 -7.25 3.25 -19.37
C THR A 108 -8.77 3.13 -19.18
N ALA A 109 -9.22 2.20 -18.33
CA ALA A 109 -10.64 1.99 -18.06
C ALA A 109 -11.23 2.99 -17.05
N ALA A 110 -10.41 3.58 -16.16
CA ALA A 110 -10.88 4.37 -15.03
C ALA A 110 -11.84 5.54 -15.41
N PRO A 111 -11.57 6.36 -16.45
CA PRO A 111 -12.50 7.42 -16.85
C PRO A 111 -13.87 6.90 -17.28
N LEU A 112 -13.93 5.70 -17.85
CA LEU A 112 -15.18 5.09 -18.35
C LEU A 112 -15.96 4.40 -17.24
N LEU A 113 -15.27 3.87 -16.23
CA LEU A 113 -15.89 3.23 -15.07
C LEU A 113 -16.55 4.24 -14.14
N GLY A 114 -15.93 5.42 -13.99
CA GLY A 114 -16.35 6.45 -13.05
C GLY A 114 -15.88 6.20 -11.62
N THR A 115 -15.95 7.26 -10.81
CA THR A 115 -15.31 7.37 -9.49
C THR A 115 -15.75 6.29 -8.51
N GLU A 116 -17.05 6.07 -8.34
CA GLU A 116 -17.58 5.09 -7.39
C GLU A 116 -17.21 3.64 -7.77
N ARG A 117 -17.22 3.32 -9.06
CA ARG A 117 -16.81 1.99 -9.53
C ARG A 117 -15.32 1.77 -9.35
N CYS A 118 -14.49 2.79 -9.52
CA CYS A 118 -13.06 2.70 -9.21
C CYS A 118 -12.82 2.55 -7.70
N LEU A 119 -13.55 3.30 -6.86
CA LEU A 119 -13.43 3.25 -5.42
C LEU A 119 -13.76 1.85 -4.87
N THR A 120 -14.86 1.26 -5.33
CA THR A 120 -15.30 -0.11 -4.93
C THR A 120 -14.33 -1.22 -5.36
N ARG A 121 -13.37 -0.96 -6.25
CA ARG A 121 -12.30 -1.92 -6.62
C ARG A 121 -11.10 -1.88 -5.68
N LEU A 122 -10.93 -0.81 -4.91
CA LEU A 122 -9.76 -0.62 -4.03
C LEU A 122 -9.53 -1.78 -3.04
N PRO A 123 -10.55 -2.38 -2.38
CA PRO A 123 -10.32 -3.51 -1.49
C PRO A 123 -9.65 -4.70 -2.17
N THR A 124 -10.02 -4.99 -3.42
CA THR A 124 -9.43 -6.08 -4.19
C THR A 124 -7.96 -5.80 -4.51
N TYR A 125 -7.64 -4.57 -4.94
CA TYR A 125 -6.26 -4.20 -5.25
C TYR A 125 -5.38 -4.14 -4.00
N LEU A 126 -5.91 -3.62 -2.90
CA LEU A 126 -5.21 -3.58 -1.62
C LEU A 126 -4.85 -5.00 -1.17
N LYS A 127 -5.84 -5.91 -1.12
CA LYS A 127 -5.63 -7.30 -0.72
C LYS A 127 -4.60 -8.01 -1.61
N ALA A 128 -4.58 -7.69 -2.90
CA ALA A 128 -3.59 -8.27 -3.81
C ALA A 128 -2.16 -7.81 -3.47
N GLY A 129 -1.97 -6.58 -3.01
CA GLY A 129 -0.66 -6.03 -2.63
C GLY A 129 -0.24 -6.32 -1.19
N ARG A 130 -1.21 -6.46 -0.28
CA ARG A 130 -1.06 -6.68 1.15
C ARG A 130 -2.21 -7.56 1.64
N GLU A 131 -1.96 -8.86 1.74
CA GLU A 131 -3.00 -9.87 2.06
C GLU A 131 -3.57 -9.75 3.48
N ASP A 132 -2.78 -9.17 4.38
CA ASP A 132 -3.07 -8.91 5.78
C ASP A 132 -3.92 -7.64 5.99
N MET A 133 -4.03 -6.78 4.97
CA MET A 133 -4.86 -5.59 5.03
C MET A 133 -6.31 -5.89 4.62
N ARG A 134 -7.24 -5.11 5.18
CA ARG A 134 -8.64 -5.07 4.78
C ARG A 134 -9.11 -3.63 4.65
N MET A 135 -9.95 -3.37 3.66
CA MET A 135 -10.56 -2.06 3.43
C MET A 135 -12.06 -2.25 3.28
N LEU A 136 -12.81 -1.54 4.13
CA LEU A 136 -14.27 -1.54 4.18
C LEU A 136 -14.75 -0.16 3.74
N LEU A 137 -15.69 -0.14 2.81
CA LEU A 137 -16.19 1.10 2.20
C LEU A 137 -17.66 1.26 2.55
N GLU A 138 -18.04 2.48 2.90
CA GLU A 138 -19.41 2.86 3.22
C GLU A 138 -19.74 4.18 2.51
N PRO A 139 -20.69 4.20 1.56
CA PRO A 139 -21.17 5.45 0.99
C PRO A 139 -21.96 6.23 2.06
N VAL A 140 -21.65 7.52 2.21
CA VAL A 140 -22.33 8.40 3.18
C VAL A 140 -23.32 9.30 2.45
N HIS A 141 -22.87 9.97 1.39
CA HIS A 141 -23.68 10.83 0.53
C HIS A 141 -23.26 10.68 -0.94
N ALA A 142 -23.95 11.38 -1.84
CA ALA A 142 -23.44 11.58 -3.20
C ALA A 142 -22.05 12.20 -3.13
N ARG A 143 -21.06 11.54 -3.77
CA ARG A 143 -19.65 11.95 -3.80
C ARG A 143 -18.93 11.98 -2.45
N GLU A 144 -19.44 11.30 -1.43
CA GLU A 144 -18.78 11.18 -0.13
C GLU A 144 -18.87 9.76 0.43
N TRP A 145 -17.71 9.20 0.77
CA TRP A 145 -17.55 7.83 1.25
C TRP A 145 -16.65 7.79 2.48
N HIS A 146 -16.96 6.90 3.41
CA HIS A 146 -16.08 6.53 4.51
C HIS A 146 -15.36 5.23 4.18
N ILE A 147 -14.08 5.17 4.52
CA ILE A 147 -13.25 3.98 4.38
C ILE A 147 -12.66 3.63 5.73
N ARG A 148 -12.90 2.41 6.20
CA ARG A 148 -12.20 1.84 7.36
C ARG A 148 -11.12 0.88 6.85
N VAL A 149 -9.88 1.12 7.23
CA VAL A 149 -8.74 0.24 6.90
C VAL A 149 -8.27 -0.47 8.15
N LEU A 150 -8.23 -1.80 8.09
CA LEU A 150 -7.59 -2.64 9.08
C LEU A 150 -6.19 -2.97 8.56
N ASP A 151 -5.17 -2.56 9.29
CA ASP A 151 -3.77 -2.66 8.90
C ASP A 151 -2.91 -2.90 10.15
N PRO A 152 -2.34 -4.10 10.34
CA PRO A 152 -1.46 -4.40 11.47
C PRO A 152 -0.22 -3.52 11.54
N ASP A 153 0.13 -2.86 10.43
CA ASP A 153 1.24 -1.93 10.32
C ASP A 153 0.76 -0.75 9.46
N PRO A 154 0.15 0.30 10.04
CA PRO A 154 -0.59 1.33 9.30
C PRO A 154 0.28 2.36 8.55
N LEU A 155 -0.17 2.77 7.36
CA LEU A 155 0.30 3.95 6.60
C LEU A 155 -0.87 4.80 6.07
N PRO A 156 -1.59 5.51 6.95
CA PRO A 156 -2.80 6.24 6.57
C PRO A 156 -2.56 7.27 5.46
N ASP A 157 -1.50 8.08 5.57
CA ASP A 157 -1.26 9.16 4.61
C ASP A 157 -0.81 8.63 3.23
N PHE A 158 -0.04 7.54 3.20
CA PHE A 158 0.32 6.88 1.95
C PHE A 158 -0.92 6.34 1.25
N VAL A 159 -1.79 5.64 1.99
CA VAL A 159 -3.03 5.09 1.42
C VAL A 159 -3.99 6.20 1.02
N ALA A 160 -4.08 7.30 1.78
CA ALA A 160 -4.82 8.48 1.36
C ALA A 160 -4.31 9.01 0.00
N GLY A 161 -3.00 9.14 -0.17
CA GLY A 161 -2.39 9.49 -1.44
C GLY A 161 -2.71 8.49 -2.56
N VAL A 162 -2.71 7.18 -2.26
CA VAL A 162 -3.11 6.16 -3.24
C VAL A 162 -4.56 6.32 -3.66
N VAL A 163 -5.49 6.53 -2.71
CA VAL A 163 -6.91 6.75 -3.02
C VAL A 163 -7.08 7.98 -3.90
N GLU A 164 -6.43 9.10 -3.56
CA GLU A 164 -6.45 10.31 -4.38
C GLU A 164 -5.93 10.08 -5.79
N GLY A 165 -4.76 9.42 -5.93
CA GLY A 165 -4.18 9.13 -7.23
C GLY A 165 -5.08 8.25 -8.10
N VAL A 166 -5.77 7.29 -7.49
CA VAL A 166 -6.74 6.45 -8.20
C VAL A 166 -7.94 7.28 -8.65
N LEU A 167 -8.52 8.11 -7.77
CA LEU A 167 -9.73 8.87 -8.11
C LEU A 167 -9.46 9.97 -9.14
N ARG A 168 -8.30 10.63 -9.13
CA ARG A 168 -7.92 11.61 -10.16
C ARG A 168 -7.99 11.05 -11.59
N ARG A 169 -7.76 9.74 -11.76
CA ARG A 169 -7.89 9.05 -13.06
C ARG A 169 -9.33 8.96 -13.57
N THR A 170 -10.30 9.36 -12.76
CA THR A 170 -11.73 9.40 -13.11
C THR A 170 -12.21 10.82 -13.44
N ARG A 171 -11.29 11.79 -13.63
CA ARG A 171 -11.58 13.20 -13.96
C ARG A 171 -12.38 13.92 -12.88
N VAL A 172 -11.95 13.71 -11.64
CA VAL A 172 -12.49 14.37 -10.46
C VAL A 172 -11.34 14.95 -9.66
N THR A 173 -11.64 15.95 -8.84
CA THR A 173 -10.73 16.47 -7.82
C THR A 173 -11.06 15.82 -6.48
N PRO A 174 -10.33 14.77 -6.05
CA PRO A 174 -10.60 14.09 -4.79
C PRO A 174 -9.93 14.80 -3.60
N VAL A 175 -10.60 14.71 -2.45
CA VAL A 175 -10.08 15.09 -1.14
C VAL A 175 -10.22 13.89 -0.21
N VAL A 176 -9.10 13.43 0.36
CA VAL A 176 -9.07 12.30 1.30
C VAL A 176 -8.56 12.74 2.66
N GLU A 177 -9.40 12.77 3.68
CA GLU A 177 -9.00 13.11 5.04
C GLU A 177 -8.77 11.86 5.87
N VAL A 178 -7.70 11.84 6.67
CA VAL A 178 -7.48 10.81 7.68
C VAL A 178 -8.20 11.26 8.95
N LEU A 179 -9.23 10.52 9.37
CA LEU A 179 -10.07 10.89 10.52
C LEU A 179 -9.53 10.32 11.83
N GLU A 180 -9.34 8.99 11.90
CA GLU A 180 -8.88 8.29 13.09
C GLU A 180 -7.59 7.52 12.79
N ARG A 181 -6.69 7.42 13.77
CA ARG A 181 -5.44 6.66 13.68
C ARG A 181 -5.35 5.72 14.88
N GLU A 182 -5.32 4.43 14.61
CA GLU A 182 -5.19 3.38 15.61
C GLU A 182 -3.95 2.52 15.32
N PRO A 183 -3.41 1.80 16.32
CA PRO A 183 -2.25 0.93 16.12
C PRO A 183 -2.45 -0.14 15.03
N THR A 184 -3.69 -0.57 14.79
CA THR A 184 -4.03 -1.65 13.84
C THR A 184 -5.04 -1.21 12.77
N GLY A 185 -5.19 0.08 12.54
CA GLY A 185 -6.15 0.59 11.57
C GLY A 185 -6.31 2.11 11.55
N TYR A 186 -7.14 2.58 10.65
CA TYR A 186 -7.48 4.00 10.52
C TYR A 186 -8.76 4.17 9.69
N SER A 187 -9.34 5.36 9.74
CA SER A 187 -10.49 5.73 8.91
C SER A 187 -10.16 6.91 8.00
N LEU A 188 -10.71 6.87 6.79
CA LEU A 188 -10.60 7.93 5.79
C LEU A 188 -11.99 8.46 5.42
N ARG A 189 -12.09 9.76 5.25
CA ARG A 189 -13.21 10.41 4.56
C ARG A 189 -12.79 10.75 3.14
N VAL A 190 -13.51 10.25 2.16
CA VAL A 190 -13.21 10.44 0.74
C VAL A 190 -14.34 11.25 0.14
N SER A 191 -14.02 12.40 -0.44
CA SER A 191 -14.96 13.24 -1.17
C SER A 191 -14.36 13.69 -2.49
N TRP A 192 -15.18 14.12 -3.45
CA TRP A 192 -14.68 14.62 -4.72
C TRP A 192 -15.64 15.58 -5.42
N GLU A 193 -15.07 16.47 -6.22
CA GLU A 193 -15.81 17.30 -7.18
C GLU A 193 -15.52 16.87 -8.61
N ALA A 194 -16.50 17.03 -9.51
CA ALA A 194 -16.25 16.83 -10.94
C ALA A 194 -15.28 17.89 -11.45
N GLU A 195 -14.36 17.54 -12.34
CA GLU A 195 -13.60 18.55 -13.08
C GLU A 195 -14.56 19.23 -14.08
N ASP A 196 -14.58 20.56 -14.09
CA ASP A 196 -15.27 21.32 -15.13
C ASP A 196 -14.61 20.99 -16.48
N ALA A 197 -15.43 20.56 -17.45
CA ALA A 197 -14.99 20.12 -18.78
C ALA A 197 -14.57 21.27 -19.69
#